data_AF-A0A4V3C510-F1
#
_entry.id   AF-A0A4V3C510-F1
#
_cell.length_a   1.000
_cell.length_b   1.000
_cell.length_c   1.000
_cell.angle_alpha   90.00
_cell.angle_beta   90.00
_cell.angle_gamma   90.00
#
_symmetry.space_group_name_H-M   'P 1'
#
loop_
_entity.id
_entity.type
_entity.pdbx_description
1 polymer ?
#
loop_
_entity_poly.entity_id
_entity_poly.type
_entity_poly.pdbx_seq_one_letter_code
_entity_poly.pdbx_strand_id
1 'polypeptide(L)'
;MVGGCFLFVPLILPRWRLATTIQIHAIVDSQLSLLISIYEEEKAQLQKDIEVYLSEKEYLMAHYKSEALYEVNRRLRKLHNLEDPLYDQKDSLQRRLKRVQKQRESETDPYMKDLLERWVREGQEELGKLHQVPIEQTPSSVPQTFFDETLERLLKKEIKNLKLVLSQQQNLILQFSYTKNTLNITMPDIHEHLKKWVFYEDQLTILKSLGFQLSASGNRLTLSLTGDKTEILSQVKVILCKIIFEIFALIGFRNESFLCYNEKPAKKSER
;
A
#
# COMPACT_ATOMS: atom_id res chain seq x y z
N MET A 1 28.31 58.48 -10.14
CA MET A 1 27.41 59.43 -9.46
C MET A 1 26.26 59.67 -10.44
N VAL A 2 25.03 59.20 -10.29
CA VAL A 2 24.07 59.03 -9.17
C VAL A 2 23.39 57.66 -9.42
N GLY A 3 23.15 56.72 -8.50
CA GLY A 3 22.68 56.84 -7.12
C GLY A 3 21.17 56.56 -7.06
N GLY A 4 20.73 55.32 -7.27
CA GLY A 4 19.30 54.94 -7.25
C GLY A 4 19.06 53.61 -6.53
N CYS A 5 18.80 53.70 -5.23
CA CYS A 5 18.31 52.60 -4.40
C CYS A 5 16.88 52.22 -4.82
N PHE A 6 16.63 50.94 -5.10
CA PHE A 6 15.28 50.39 -5.09
C PHE A 6 15.11 49.52 -3.84
N LEU A 7 14.17 49.95 -3.01
CA LEU A 7 13.76 49.33 -1.76
C LEU A 7 13.06 47.98 -2.04
N PHE A 8 13.46 47.00 -1.24
CA PHE A 8 12.80 45.72 -1.04
C PHE A 8 11.31 45.92 -0.70
N VAL A 9 10.42 45.30 -1.49
CA VAL A 9 9.04 45.05 -1.08
C VAL A 9 8.95 43.59 -0.64
N PRO A 10 8.64 43.28 0.64
CA PRO A 10 8.41 41.91 1.04
C PRO A 10 7.04 41.48 0.50
N LEU A 11 7.05 40.52 -0.43
CA LEU A 11 5.85 39.84 -0.88
C LEU A 11 5.33 38.99 0.31
N ILE A 12 4.35 39.53 1.04
CA ILE A 12 3.58 38.78 2.03
C ILE A 12 2.75 37.75 1.26
N LEU A 13 3.23 36.51 1.21
CA LEU A 13 2.47 35.38 0.68
C LEU A 13 1.21 35.18 1.55
N PRO A 14 0.02 35.03 0.93
CA PRO A 14 -1.22 34.83 1.67
C PRO A 14 -1.18 33.50 2.42
N ARG A 15 -1.41 33.59 3.73
CA ARG A 15 -1.41 32.55 4.77
C ARG A 15 -2.54 31.50 4.62
N TRP A 16 -3.12 31.33 3.43
CA TRP A 16 -4.31 30.52 3.17
C TRP A 16 -4.01 29.19 2.46
N ARG A 17 -2.75 28.87 2.12
CA ARG A 17 -2.37 27.61 1.46
C ARG A 17 -1.99 26.45 2.39
N LEU A 18 -1.98 26.65 3.71
CA LEU A 18 -1.68 25.58 4.67
C LEU A 18 -2.94 24.90 5.23
N ALA A 19 -4.10 25.56 5.22
CA ALA A 19 -5.31 25.01 5.83
C ALA A 19 -5.90 23.84 5.01
N THR A 20 -5.87 23.91 3.68
CA THR A 20 -6.47 22.88 2.82
C THR A 20 -5.67 21.58 2.80
N THR A 21 -4.33 21.67 2.84
CA THR A 21 -3.45 20.49 2.88
C THR A 21 -3.51 19.76 4.23
N ILE A 22 -3.70 20.50 5.33
CA ILE A 22 -3.88 19.93 6.67
C ILE A 22 -5.25 19.26 6.81
N GLN A 23 -6.31 19.83 6.21
CA GLN A 23 -7.65 19.22 6.26
C GLN A 23 -7.73 17.90 5.48
N ILE A 24 -7.06 17.76 4.33
CA ILE A 24 -7.10 16.51 3.56
C ILE A 24 -6.32 15.39 4.27
N HIS A 25 -5.16 15.69 4.87
CA HIS A 25 -4.42 14.69 5.68
C HIS A 25 -5.24 14.24 6.89
N ALA A 26 -5.86 15.17 7.62
CA ALA A 26 -6.72 14.83 8.76
C ALA A 26 -7.94 13.98 8.37
N ILE A 27 -8.51 14.18 7.18
CA ILE A 27 -9.64 13.37 6.69
C ILE A 27 -9.19 11.96 6.30
N VAL A 28 -8.03 11.81 5.66
CA VAL A 28 -7.49 10.49 5.28
C VAL A 28 -7.05 9.70 6.52
N ASP A 29 -6.37 10.35 7.46
CA ASP A 29 -5.97 9.74 8.74
C ASP A 29 -7.21 9.39 9.59
N SER A 30 -8.25 10.22 9.54
CA SER A 30 -9.54 9.93 10.20
C SER A 30 -10.31 8.76 9.56
N GLN A 31 -10.20 8.57 8.25
CA GLN A 31 -10.86 7.45 7.57
C GLN A 31 -10.12 6.12 7.78
N LEU A 32 -8.78 6.15 7.79
CA LEU A 32 -7.96 4.99 8.08
C LEU A 32 -8.17 4.50 9.51
N SER A 33 -8.12 5.41 10.50
CA SER A 33 -8.39 5.09 11.90
C SER A 33 -9.81 4.57 12.13
N LEU A 34 -10.81 5.16 11.46
CA LEU A 34 -12.19 4.64 11.47
C LEU A 34 -12.25 3.21 10.91
N LEU A 35 -11.60 2.95 9.78
CA LEU A 35 -11.58 1.62 9.18
C LEU A 35 -10.90 0.58 10.08
N ILE A 36 -9.79 0.94 10.73
CA ILE A 36 -9.11 0.10 11.71
C ILE A 36 -10.06 -0.20 12.88
N SER A 37 -10.78 0.80 13.40
CA SER A 37 -11.71 0.60 14.51
C SER A 37 -12.83 -0.37 14.19
N ILE A 38 -13.41 -0.30 12.97
CA ILE A 38 -14.46 -1.23 12.51
C ILE A 38 -13.93 -2.66 12.46
N TYR A 39 -12.73 -2.87 11.92
CA TYR A 39 -12.15 -4.21 11.84
C TYR A 39 -11.73 -4.76 13.22
N GLU A 40 -11.30 -3.92 14.16
CA GLU A 40 -11.02 -4.33 15.53
C GLU A 40 -12.31 -4.75 16.26
N GLU A 41 -13.43 -4.05 16.03
CA GLU A 41 -14.75 -4.47 16.54
C GLU A 41 -15.19 -5.82 15.95
N GLU A 42 -15.07 -6.00 14.63
CA GLU A 42 -15.38 -7.27 13.96
C GLU A 42 -14.51 -8.42 14.49
N LYS A 43 -13.21 -8.18 14.68
CA LYS A 43 -12.27 -9.14 15.28
C LYS A 43 -12.70 -9.56 16.68
N ALA A 44 -13.08 -8.61 17.53
CA ALA A 44 -13.55 -8.90 18.88
C ALA A 44 -14.84 -9.73 18.86
N GLN A 45 -15.77 -9.41 17.98
CA GLN A 45 -17.01 -10.18 17.81
C GLN A 45 -16.74 -11.60 17.31
N LEU A 46 -15.86 -11.78 16.32
CA LEU A 46 -15.48 -13.10 15.81
C LEU A 46 -14.80 -13.96 16.89
N GLN A 47 -13.94 -13.37 17.72
CA GLN A 47 -13.33 -14.08 18.85
C GLN A 47 -14.38 -14.57 19.85
N LYS A 48 -15.34 -13.72 20.19
CA LYS A 48 -16.48 -14.10 21.06
C LYS A 48 -17.32 -15.21 20.45
N ASP A 49 -17.65 -15.12 19.16
CA ASP A 49 -18.41 -16.16 18.45
C ASP A 49 -17.68 -17.52 18.49
N ILE A 50 -16.36 -17.52 18.26
CA ILE A 50 -15.54 -18.74 18.32
C ILE A 50 -15.64 -19.39 19.70
N GLU A 51 -15.51 -18.62 20.78
CA GLU A 51 -15.62 -19.13 22.15
C GLU A 51 -17.00 -19.74 22.43
N VAL A 52 -18.08 -19.09 21.96
CA VAL A 52 -19.45 -19.61 22.07
C VAL A 52 -19.60 -20.95 21.34
N TYR A 53 -19.23 -21.02 20.06
CA TYR A 53 -19.34 -22.26 19.28
C TYR A 53 -18.46 -23.39 19.84
N LEU A 54 -17.28 -23.08 20.39
CA LEU A 54 -16.44 -24.07 21.05
C LEU A 54 -17.11 -24.63 22.32
N SER A 55 -17.79 -23.78 23.10
CA SER A 55 -18.54 -24.20 24.29
C SER A 55 -19.74 -25.10 23.96
N GLU A 56 -20.38 -24.85 22.80
CA GLU A 56 -21.51 -25.62 22.27
C GLU A 56 -21.07 -26.87 21.49
N LYS A 57 -19.75 -27.08 21.34
CA LYS A 57 -19.14 -28.16 20.54
C LYS A 57 -19.48 -28.09 19.05
N GLU A 58 -19.84 -26.90 18.56
CA GLU A 58 -20.06 -26.62 17.14
C GLU A 58 -18.73 -26.33 16.42
N TYR A 59 -17.85 -27.33 16.36
CA TYR A 59 -16.48 -27.16 15.86
C TYR A 59 -16.41 -26.68 14.41
N LEU A 60 -17.36 -27.07 13.57
CA LEU A 60 -17.41 -26.62 12.18
C LEU A 60 -17.69 -25.12 12.07
N MET A 61 -18.60 -24.58 12.89
CA MET A 61 -18.88 -23.14 12.93
C MET A 61 -17.70 -22.37 13.50
N ALA A 62 -17.08 -22.88 14.58
CA ALA A 62 -15.86 -22.31 15.14
C ALA A 62 -14.72 -22.27 14.09
N HIS A 63 -14.59 -23.30 13.26
CA HIS A 63 -13.62 -23.32 12.17
C HIS A 63 -13.86 -22.21 11.14
N TYR A 64 -15.07 -22.07 10.60
CA TYR A 64 -15.37 -21.01 9.64
C TYR A 64 -15.19 -19.61 10.23
N LYS A 65 -15.56 -19.41 11.51
CA LYS A 65 -15.34 -18.15 12.21
C LYS A 65 -13.85 -17.87 12.41
N SER A 66 -13.04 -18.90 12.66
CA SER A 66 -11.58 -18.79 12.71
C SER A 66 -10.97 -18.40 11.36
N GLU A 67 -11.51 -18.91 10.24
CA GLU A 67 -11.07 -18.49 8.89
C GLU A 67 -11.42 -17.02 8.63
N ALA A 68 -12.62 -16.59 8.99
CA ALA A 68 -13.02 -15.18 8.90
C ALA A 68 -12.10 -14.29 9.76
N LEU A 69 -11.80 -14.72 11.00
CA LEU A 69 -10.90 -14.02 11.91
C LEU A 69 -9.48 -13.91 11.33
N TYR A 70 -9.01 -14.94 10.64
CA TYR A 70 -7.72 -14.91 9.95
C TYR A 70 -7.70 -13.81 8.87
N GLU A 71 -8.74 -13.72 8.04
CA GLU A 71 -8.84 -12.67 7.01
C GLU A 71 -8.93 -11.26 7.60
N VAL A 72 -9.72 -11.07 8.68
CA VAL A 72 -9.80 -9.78 9.39
C VAL A 72 -8.44 -9.37 9.94
N ASN A 73 -7.72 -10.28 10.62
CA ASN A 73 -6.38 -10.00 11.13
C ASN A 73 -5.39 -9.67 9.99
N ARG A 74 -5.50 -10.35 8.86
CA ARG A 74 -4.67 -10.06 7.67
C ARG A 74 -4.94 -8.65 7.14
N ARG A 75 -6.19 -8.19 7.14
CA ARG A 75 -6.54 -6.81 6.74
C ARG A 75 -6.04 -5.79 7.76
N LEU A 76 -6.28 -6.00 9.05
CA LEU A 76 -5.79 -5.13 10.13
C LEU A 76 -4.27 -4.95 10.07
N ARG A 77 -3.53 -6.05 9.86
CA ARG A 77 -2.09 -6.01 9.68
C ARG A 77 -1.68 -5.08 8.53
N LYS A 78 -2.36 -5.14 7.38
CA LYS A 78 -2.08 -4.24 6.24
C LYS A 78 -2.38 -2.78 6.59
N LEU A 79 -3.48 -2.51 7.28
CA LEU A 79 -3.87 -1.15 7.68
C LEU A 79 -2.89 -0.57 8.70
N HIS A 80 -2.43 -1.35 9.68
CA HIS A 80 -1.42 -0.85 10.61
C HIS A 80 -0.06 -0.64 9.96
N ASN A 81 0.30 -1.44 8.94
CA ASN A 81 1.53 -1.18 8.17
C ASN A 81 1.46 0.10 7.33
N LEU A 82 0.27 0.64 7.06
CA LEU A 82 0.12 1.98 6.47
C LEU A 82 0.48 3.08 7.45
N GLU A 83 0.04 2.96 8.70
CA GLU A 83 0.33 3.93 9.75
C GLU A 83 1.79 3.82 10.22
N ASP A 84 2.29 2.58 10.34
CA ASP A 84 3.61 2.27 10.84
C ASP A 84 4.26 1.18 9.96
N PRO A 85 5.18 1.57 9.07
CA PRO A 85 5.87 0.62 8.20
C PRO A 85 6.70 -0.45 8.94
N LEU A 86 6.93 -0.32 10.25
CA LEU A 86 7.62 -1.30 11.10
C LEU A 86 6.65 -2.11 11.98
N TYR A 87 5.34 -1.95 11.80
CA TYR A 87 4.32 -2.60 12.61
C TYR A 87 4.52 -4.11 12.71
N ASP A 88 4.74 -4.79 11.58
CA ASP A 88 4.94 -6.23 11.55
C ASP A 88 6.13 -6.71 12.40
N GLN A 89 7.23 -5.94 12.37
CA GLN A 89 8.42 -6.27 13.15
C GLN A 89 8.15 -6.09 14.64
N LYS A 90 7.48 -4.98 15.00
CA LYS A 90 7.07 -4.68 16.38
C LYS A 90 6.11 -5.74 16.92
N ASP A 91 5.06 -6.08 16.18
CA ASP A 91 4.07 -7.10 16.56
C ASP A 91 4.69 -8.51 16.67
N SER A 92 5.56 -8.90 15.74
CA SER A 92 6.30 -10.18 15.83
C SER A 92 7.17 -10.26 17.08
N LEU A 93 7.92 -9.19 17.37
CA LEU A 93 8.80 -9.12 18.53
C LEU A 93 7.99 -9.11 19.83
N GLN A 94 6.88 -8.37 19.89
CA GLN A 94 5.94 -8.36 21.03
C GLN A 94 5.35 -9.76 21.28
N ARG A 95 4.91 -10.47 20.24
CA ARG A 95 4.40 -11.85 20.37
C ARG A 95 5.49 -12.81 20.83
N ARG A 96 6.73 -12.65 20.37
CA ARG A 96 7.88 -13.43 20.85
C ARG A 96 8.12 -13.17 22.35
N LEU A 97 8.18 -11.90 22.76
CA LEU A 97 8.37 -11.50 24.14
C LEU A 97 7.28 -12.07 25.06
N LYS A 98 6.02 -11.98 24.66
CA LYS A 98 4.90 -12.54 25.44
C LYS A 98 5.03 -14.06 25.64
N ARG A 99 5.46 -14.79 24.60
CA ARG A 99 5.71 -16.24 24.71
C ARG A 99 6.86 -16.56 25.66
N VAL A 100 7.98 -15.85 25.53
CA VAL A 100 9.16 -16.03 26.41
C VAL A 100 8.80 -15.70 27.87
N GLN A 101 8.04 -14.63 28.11
CA GLN A 101 7.56 -14.27 29.45
C GLN A 101 6.69 -15.37 30.06
N LYS A 102 5.72 -15.89 29.30
CA LYS A 102 4.87 -17.00 29.76
C LYS A 102 5.67 -18.27 30.05
N GLN A 103 6.66 -18.59 29.21
CA GLN A 103 7.54 -19.73 29.43
C GLN A 103 8.37 -19.57 30.71
N ARG A 104 8.89 -18.36 30.97
CA ARG A 104 9.65 -18.01 32.17
C ARG A 104 8.82 -18.21 33.44
N GLU A 105 7.53 -17.88 33.42
CA GLU A 105 6.62 -18.05 34.56
C GLU A 105 6.45 -19.52 34.96
N SER A 106 6.45 -20.43 33.99
CA SER A 106 6.32 -21.88 34.22
C SER A 106 7.66 -22.61 34.44
N GLU A 107 8.79 -21.97 34.13
CA GLU A 107 10.10 -22.59 34.24
C GLU A 107 10.49 -22.82 35.70
N THR A 108 11.23 -23.87 35.97
CA THR A 108 11.73 -24.21 37.31
C THR A 108 13.25 -24.16 37.40
N ASP A 109 13.96 -24.46 36.31
CA ASP A 109 15.41 -24.45 36.30
C ASP A 109 15.97 -23.01 36.39
N PRO A 110 16.77 -22.67 37.42
CA PRO A 110 17.34 -21.33 37.59
C PRO A 110 18.19 -20.88 36.40
N TYR A 111 18.92 -21.80 35.77
CA TYR A 111 19.75 -21.48 34.61
C TYR A 111 18.88 -21.07 33.41
N MET A 112 17.84 -21.85 33.11
CA MET A 112 16.89 -21.51 32.05
C MET A 112 16.12 -20.21 32.34
N LYS A 113 15.79 -19.91 33.60
CA LYS A 113 15.18 -18.63 33.96
C LYS A 113 16.06 -17.42 33.63
N ASP A 114 17.36 -17.46 33.97
CA ASP A 114 18.29 -16.38 33.64
C ASP A 114 18.41 -16.18 32.12
N LEU A 115 18.47 -17.29 31.37
CA LEU A 115 18.52 -17.25 29.91
C LEU A 115 17.26 -16.59 29.32
N LEU A 116 16.07 -16.99 29.78
CA LEU A 116 14.81 -16.40 29.34
C LEU A 116 14.71 -14.92 29.72
N GLU A 117 15.18 -14.53 30.91
CA GLU A 117 15.23 -13.13 31.35
C GLU A 117 16.13 -12.30 30.45
N ARG A 118 17.29 -12.84 30.04
CA ARG A 118 18.17 -12.20 29.06
C ARG A 118 17.46 -11.98 27.73
N TRP A 119 16.77 -12.99 27.19
CA TRP A 119 16.01 -12.85 25.95
C TRP A 119 14.87 -11.83 26.04
N VAL A 120 14.22 -11.72 27.20
CA VAL A 120 13.21 -10.68 27.44
C VAL A 120 13.85 -9.30 27.40
N ARG A 121 14.97 -9.09 28.10
CA ARG A 121 15.70 -7.82 28.11
C ARG A 121 16.18 -7.41 26.71
N GLU A 122 16.86 -8.31 26.01
CA GLU A 122 17.35 -8.06 24.64
C GLU A 122 16.21 -7.72 23.68
N GLY A 123 15.09 -8.45 23.74
CA GLY A 123 13.94 -8.16 22.91
C GLY A 123 13.24 -6.85 23.28
N GLN A 124 13.23 -6.44 24.56
CA GLN A 124 12.72 -5.13 24.97
C GLN A 124 13.60 -3.99 24.46
N GLU A 125 14.91 -4.14 24.49
CA GLU A 125 15.85 -3.17 23.93
C GLU A 125 15.67 -3.03 22.42
N GLU A 126 15.55 -4.15 21.70
CA GLU A 126 15.28 -4.17 20.26
C GLU A 126 13.94 -3.48 19.92
N LEU A 127 12.89 -3.75 20.69
CA LEU A 127 11.59 -3.09 20.53
C LEU A 127 11.68 -1.59 20.80
N GLY A 128 12.45 -1.18 21.80
CA GLY A 128 12.75 0.22 22.10
C GLY A 128 13.43 0.93 20.92
N LYS A 129 14.41 0.27 20.29
CA LYS A 129 15.07 0.80 19.08
C LYS A 129 14.08 0.98 17.94
N LEU A 130 13.19 0.01 17.70
CA LEU A 130 12.17 0.11 16.64
C LEU A 130 11.15 1.23 16.87
N HIS A 131 10.85 1.59 18.12
CA HIS A 131 9.99 2.73 18.43
C HIS A 131 10.68 4.09 18.25
N GLN A 132 12.02 4.13 18.35
CA GLN A 132 12.80 5.36 18.19
C GLN A 132 13.06 5.72 16.73
N VAL A 133 12.92 4.77 15.80
CA VAL A 133 13.03 5.04 14.36
C VAL A 133 11.92 6.02 13.98
N PRO A 134 12.25 7.25 13.53
CA PRO A 134 11.24 8.17 13.03
C PRO A 134 10.47 7.49 11.90
N ILE A 135 9.14 7.54 11.95
CA ILE A 135 8.32 7.13 10.82
C ILE A 135 8.68 8.12 9.70
N GLU A 136 9.45 7.68 8.71
CA GLU A 136 9.77 8.46 7.52
C GLU A 136 8.44 8.79 6.83
N GLN A 137 7.87 9.94 7.15
CA GLN A 137 6.81 10.51 6.36
C GLN A 137 7.42 10.79 5.00
N THR A 138 6.99 10.04 3.98
CA THR A 138 7.42 10.27 2.59
C THR A 138 7.36 11.77 2.32
N PRO A 139 8.48 12.40 1.90
CA PRO A 139 8.49 13.84 1.68
C PRO A 139 7.39 14.19 0.69
N SER A 140 6.43 15.00 1.15
CA SER A 140 5.21 15.43 0.44
C SER A 140 5.49 16.38 -0.74
N SER A 141 6.64 16.24 -1.41
CA SER A 141 7.07 17.12 -2.52
C SER A 141 6.32 16.84 -3.82
N VAL A 142 5.72 15.65 -3.97
CA VAL A 142 4.86 15.34 -5.11
C VAL A 142 3.42 15.72 -4.75
N PRO A 143 2.75 16.62 -5.49
CA PRO A 143 1.33 16.89 -5.31
C PRO A 143 0.55 15.59 -5.39
N GLN A 144 -0.36 15.34 -4.44
CA GLN A 144 -1.23 14.15 -4.43
C GLN A 144 -1.98 13.94 -5.76
N THR A 145 -2.10 14.98 -6.58
CA THR A 145 -2.77 14.99 -7.89
C THR A 145 -1.88 14.61 -9.07
N PHE A 146 -0.56 14.44 -8.92
CA PHE A 146 0.34 14.27 -10.07
C PHE A 146 0.00 13.04 -10.93
N PHE A 147 -0.35 11.91 -10.30
CA PHE A 147 -0.78 10.71 -11.03
C PHE A 147 -2.09 10.97 -11.79
N ASP A 148 -3.07 11.58 -11.13
CA ASP A 148 -4.38 11.89 -11.70
C ASP A 148 -4.26 12.83 -12.90
N GLU A 149 -3.48 13.90 -12.75
CA GLU A 149 -3.20 14.87 -13.81
C GLU A 149 -2.52 14.18 -15.01
N THR A 150 -1.54 13.32 -14.75
CA THR A 150 -0.84 12.61 -15.82
C THR A 150 -1.76 11.61 -16.54
N LEU A 151 -2.62 10.92 -15.79
CA LEU A 151 -3.60 10.00 -16.36
C LEU A 151 -4.68 10.76 -17.17
N GLU A 152 -5.11 11.94 -16.70
CA GLU A 152 -5.97 12.83 -17.48
C GLU A 152 -5.33 13.27 -18.80
N ARG A 153 -4.04 13.66 -18.78
CA ARG A 153 -3.29 14.00 -19.99
C ARG A 153 -3.28 12.82 -20.97
N LEU A 154 -3.17 11.57 -20.48
CA LEU A 154 -3.28 10.36 -21.31
C LEU A 154 -4.68 10.23 -21.94
N LEU A 155 -5.75 10.41 -21.16
CA LEU A 155 -7.13 10.32 -21.65
C LEU A 155 -7.51 11.47 -22.60
N LYS A 156 -6.89 12.64 -22.45
CA LYS A 156 -6.94 13.77 -23.39
C LYS A 156 -6.06 13.55 -24.62
N LYS A 157 -5.29 12.46 -24.67
CA LYS A 157 -4.34 12.10 -25.74
C LYS A 157 -3.21 13.13 -25.91
N GLU A 158 -2.83 13.84 -24.86
CA GLU A 158 -1.70 14.77 -24.87
C GLU A 158 -0.36 14.03 -24.75
N ILE A 159 -0.36 12.93 -23.98
CA ILE A 159 0.73 11.96 -23.92
C ILE A 159 0.31 10.66 -24.62
N LYS A 160 1.29 9.90 -25.14
CA LYS A 160 1.00 8.65 -25.89
C LYS A 160 0.85 7.46 -24.96
N ASN A 161 1.69 7.40 -23.94
CA ASN A 161 1.81 6.27 -23.03
C ASN A 161 2.30 6.77 -21.67
N LEU A 162 1.83 6.11 -20.62
CA LEU A 162 2.23 6.31 -19.23
C LEU A 162 2.72 4.96 -18.69
N LYS A 163 3.78 4.98 -17.89
CA LYS A 163 4.28 3.82 -17.16
C LYS A 163 4.31 4.17 -15.68
N LEU A 164 3.75 3.30 -14.87
CA LEU A 164 3.93 3.28 -13.42
C LEU A 164 4.89 2.14 -13.10
N VAL A 165 6.11 2.49 -12.71
CA VAL A 165 7.07 1.53 -12.17
C VAL A 165 6.72 1.36 -10.70
N LEU A 166 6.39 0.14 -10.29
CA LEU A 166 6.05 -0.19 -8.91
C LEU A 166 7.33 -0.56 -8.13
N SER A 167 8.17 -1.44 -8.70
CA SER A 167 9.52 -1.74 -8.20
C SER A 167 10.51 -1.72 -9.35
N GLN A 168 11.54 -0.88 -9.23
CA GLN A 168 12.61 -0.78 -10.20
C GLN A 168 13.50 -2.03 -10.17
N GLN A 169 13.82 -2.54 -8.98
CA GLN A 169 14.68 -3.71 -8.83
C GLN A 169 14.05 -4.96 -9.47
N GLN A 170 12.74 -5.11 -9.30
CA GLN A 170 12.00 -6.26 -9.81
C GLN A 170 11.48 -6.04 -11.23
N ASN A 171 11.70 -4.86 -11.82
CA ASN A 171 11.14 -4.44 -13.12
C ASN A 171 9.60 -4.61 -13.17
N LEU A 172 8.91 -4.35 -12.06
CA LEU A 172 7.47 -4.49 -11.97
C LEU A 172 6.79 -3.22 -12.47
N ILE A 173 6.16 -3.28 -13.64
CA ILE A 173 5.67 -2.10 -14.36
C ILE A 173 4.21 -2.27 -14.79
N LEU A 174 3.41 -1.23 -14.61
CA LEU A 174 2.10 -1.07 -15.25
C LEU A 174 2.18 -0.05 -16.38
N GLN A 175 1.79 -0.46 -17.58
CA GLN A 175 1.81 0.37 -18.78
C GLN A 175 0.38 0.77 -19.16
N PHE A 176 0.15 2.06 -19.32
CA PHE A 176 -1.14 2.62 -19.69
C PHE A 176 -1.07 3.19 -21.11
N SER A 177 -2.07 2.85 -21.91
CA SER A 177 -2.24 3.40 -23.26
C SER A 177 -3.71 3.66 -23.56
N TYR A 178 -4.02 4.79 -24.20
CA TYR A 178 -5.39 5.16 -24.53
C TYR A 178 -5.61 5.19 -26.04
N THR A 179 -6.37 4.23 -26.55
CA THR A 179 -6.63 4.05 -27.99
C THR A 179 -8.10 3.76 -28.23
N LYS A 180 -8.68 4.33 -29.30
CA LYS A 180 -10.10 4.11 -29.66
C LYS A 180 -11.09 4.25 -28.49
N ASN A 181 -10.88 5.22 -27.61
CA ASN A 181 -11.70 5.46 -26.43
C ASN A 181 -11.71 4.31 -25.40
N THR A 182 -10.63 3.52 -25.38
CA THR A 182 -10.40 2.43 -24.44
C THR A 182 -9.05 2.66 -23.76
N LEU A 183 -9.01 2.59 -22.43
CA LEU A 183 -7.77 2.59 -21.66
C LEU A 183 -7.30 1.15 -21.49
N ASN A 184 -6.11 0.85 -21.99
CA ASN A 184 -5.47 -0.44 -21.82
C ASN A 184 -4.38 -0.33 -20.75
N ILE A 185 -4.47 -1.18 -19.74
CA ILE A 185 -3.49 -1.35 -18.68
C ILE A 185 -2.79 -2.68 -18.93
N THR A 186 -1.47 -2.66 -19.10
CA THR A 186 -0.67 -3.84 -19.44
C THR A 186 0.42 -4.04 -18.40
N MET A 187 0.55 -5.28 -17.93
CA MET A 187 1.67 -5.73 -17.12
C MET A 187 2.52 -6.69 -17.96
N PRO A 188 3.75 -6.31 -18.35
CA PRO A 188 4.64 -7.13 -19.16
C PRO A 188 5.36 -8.20 -18.31
N ASP A 189 6.10 -9.07 -18.99
CA ASP A 189 7.11 -9.99 -18.45
C ASP A 189 6.61 -10.95 -17.34
N ILE A 190 5.34 -11.34 -17.40
CA ILE A 190 4.68 -12.20 -16.40
C ILE A 190 5.42 -13.53 -16.21
N HIS A 191 5.87 -14.15 -17.30
CA HIS A 191 6.58 -15.42 -17.22
C HIS A 191 7.92 -15.29 -16.49
N GLU A 192 8.65 -14.19 -16.71
CA GLU A 192 9.88 -13.93 -15.96
C GLU A 192 9.61 -13.69 -14.48
N HIS A 193 8.54 -12.94 -14.17
CA HIS A 193 8.21 -12.66 -12.78
C HIS A 193 7.81 -13.92 -12.01
N LEU A 194 7.07 -14.85 -12.63
CA LEU A 194 6.77 -16.16 -12.04
C LEU A 194 8.05 -16.98 -11.79
N LYS A 195 8.93 -17.04 -12.80
CA LYS A 195 10.21 -17.78 -12.69
C LYS A 195 11.11 -17.23 -11.57
N LYS A 196 11.10 -15.91 -11.37
CA LYS A 196 11.86 -15.21 -10.32
C LYS A 196 11.14 -15.16 -8.98
N TRP A 197 9.95 -15.76 -8.85
CA TRP A 197 9.11 -15.69 -7.64
C TRP A 197 8.78 -14.27 -7.20
N VAL A 198 8.77 -13.32 -8.15
CA VAL A 198 8.25 -11.96 -7.94
C VAL A 198 6.72 -12.01 -7.95
N PHE A 199 6.15 -12.91 -8.74
CA PHE A 199 4.73 -13.21 -8.81
C PHE A 199 4.45 -14.66 -8.38
N TYR A 200 3.30 -14.86 -7.72
CA TYR A 200 2.74 -16.18 -7.40
C TYR A 200 1.44 -16.41 -8.19
N GLU A 201 1.08 -17.67 -8.41
CA GLU A 201 -0.15 -18.06 -9.14
C GLU A 201 -1.43 -17.50 -8.50
N ASP A 202 -1.48 -17.42 -7.17
CA ASP A 202 -2.62 -16.84 -6.45
C ASP A 202 -2.81 -15.35 -6.80
N GLN A 203 -1.71 -14.61 -6.96
CA GLN A 203 -1.74 -13.20 -7.36
C GLN A 203 -2.25 -13.04 -8.79
N LEU A 204 -1.91 -13.97 -9.70
CA LEU A 204 -2.47 -13.99 -11.04
C LEU A 204 -3.98 -14.25 -11.02
N THR A 205 -4.45 -15.12 -10.13
CA THR A 205 -5.87 -15.39 -9.95
C THR A 205 -6.61 -14.14 -9.49
N ILE A 206 -6.05 -13.38 -8.53
CA ILE A 206 -6.59 -12.09 -8.11
C ILE A 206 -6.60 -11.10 -9.29
N LEU A 207 -5.51 -10.96 -10.05
CA LEU A 207 -5.47 -10.07 -11.23
C LEU A 207 -6.53 -10.44 -12.27
N LYS A 208 -6.74 -11.74 -12.53
CA LYS A 208 -7.80 -12.22 -13.43
C LYS A 208 -9.19 -11.85 -12.91
N SER A 209 -9.42 -11.92 -11.59
CA SER A 209 -10.68 -11.49 -10.97
C SER A 209 -10.94 -9.98 -11.11
N LEU A 210 -9.88 -9.17 -11.28
CA LEU A 210 -9.97 -7.74 -11.61
C LEU A 210 -10.21 -7.47 -13.10
N GLY A 211 -10.34 -8.52 -13.92
CA GLY A 211 -10.59 -8.43 -15.35
C GLY A 211 -9.33 -8.47 -16.22
N PHE A 212 -8.14 -8.68 -15.66
CA PHE A 212 -6.95 -8.86 -16.48
C PHE A 212 -7.00 -10.19 -17.25
N GLN A 213 -6.62 -10.15 -18.51
CA GLN A 213 -6.54 -11.31 -19.38
C GLN A 213 -5.07 -11.60 -19.72
N LEU A 214 -4.70 -12.87 -19.68
CA LEU A 214 -3.37 -13.31 -20.08
C LEU A 214 -3.30 -13.39 -21.60
N SER A 215 -2.25 -12.82 -22.19
CA SER A 215 -2.01 -12.89 -23.63
C SER A 215 -1.81 -14.34 -24.07
N ALA A 216 -2.06 -14.64 -25.35
CA ALA A 216 -1.85 -15.98 -25.91
C ALA A 216 -0.41 -16.51 -25.70
N SER A 217 0.58 -15.60 -25.68
CA SER A 217 1.98 -15.94 -25.37
C SER A 217 2.25 -16.22 -23.88
N GLY A 218 1.30 -15.97 -22.98
CA GLY A 218 1.48 -16.09 -21.53
C GLY A 218 2.34 -15.00 -20.89
N ASN A 219 2.97 -14.11 -21.68
CA ASN A 219 3.96 -13.17 -21.13
C ASN A 219 3.39 -11.82 -20.69
N ARG A 220 2.12 -11.52 -20.95
CA ARG A 220 1.52 -10.22 -20.61
C ARG A 220 0.12 -10.38 -20.03
N LEU A 221 -0.20 -9.58 -19.02
CA LEU A 221 -1.57 -9.38 -18.56
C LEU A 221 -2.09 -8.05 -19.08
N THR A 222 -3.29 -8.04 -19.64
CA THR A 222 -3.93 -6.84 -20.19
C THR A 222 -5.34 -6.67 -19.64
N LEU A 223 -5.67 -5.46 -19.22
CA LEU A 223 -7.02 -5.03 -18.84
C LEU A 223 -7.43 -3.87 -19.73
N SER A 224 -8.65 -3.92 -20.27
CA SER A 224 -9.22 -2.88 -21.13
C SER A 224 -10.43 -2.27 -20.44
N LEU A 225 -10.40 -0.95 -20.25
CA LEU A 225 -11.48 -0.18 -19.63
C LEU A 225 -12.12 0.73 -20.67
N THR A 226 -13.45 0.69 -20.73
CA THR A 226 -14.30 1.52 -21.60
C THR A 226 -15.29 2.28 -20.73
N GLY A 227 -15.68 3.47 -21.16
CA GLY A 227 -16.62 4.31 -20.41
C GLY A 227 -16.34 5.77 -20.67
N ASP A 228 -16.98 6.64 -19.89
CA ASP A 228 -16.56 8.03 -19.84
C ASP A 228 -15.21 8.18 -19.11
N LYS A 229 -14.56 9.33 -19.29
CA LYS A 229 -13.22 9.56 -18.73
C LYS A 229 -13.22 9.56 -17.20
N THR A 230 -14.27 10.07 -16.56
CA THR A 230 -14.37 10.15 -15.11
C THR A 230 -14.57 8.78 -14.45
N GLU A 231 -15.36 7.92 -15.09
CA GLU A 231 -15.56 6.53 -14.71
C GLU A 231 -14.26 5.74 -14.87
N ILE A 232 -13.56 5.88 -16.01
CA ILE A 232 -12.27 5.22 -16.25
C ILE A 232 -11.26 5.62 -15.17
N LEU A 233 -11.14 6.91 -14.85
CA LEU A 233 -10.22 7.38 -13.79
C LEU A 233 -10.55 6.74 -12.44
N SER A 234 -11.83 6.69 -12.08
CA SER A 234 -12.28 6.09 -10.81
C SER A 234 -11.98 4.59 -10.75
N GLN A 235 -12.26 3.86 -11.83
CA GLN A 235 -11.97 2.43 -11.93
C GLN A 235 -10.45 2.16 -11.83
N VAL A 236 -9.62 2.94 -12.52
CA VAL A 236 -8.15 2.80 -12.46
C VAL A 236 -7.64 2.94 -11.03
N LYS A 237 -8.14 3.92 -10.27
CA LYS A 237 -7.76 4.12 -8.87
C LYS A 237 -8.08 2.88 -8.03
N VAL A 238 -9.30 2.36 -8.16
CA VAL A 238 -9.72 1.14 -7.44
C VAL A 238 -8.84 -0.04 -7.80
N ILE A 239 -8.56 -0.25 -9.09
CA ILE A 239 -7.68 -1.34 -9.56
C ILE A 239 -6.27 -1.18 -9.00
N LEU A 240 -5.69 0.02 -9.05
CA LEU A 240 -4.36 0.27 -8.52
C LEU A 240 -4.29 0.06 -7.02
N CYS A 241 -5.29 0.50 -6.27
CA CYS A 241 -5.39 0.19 -4.85
C CYS A 241 -5.39 -1.33 -4.64
N LYS A 242 -6.24 -2.09 -5.34
CA LYS A 242 -6.24 -3.55 -5.18
C LYS A 242 -4.90 -4.19 -5.54
N ILE A 243 -4.25 -3.74 -6.61
CA ILE A 243 -2.92 -4.24 -6.98
C ILE A 243 -1.90 -3.95 -5.88
N ILE A 244 -1.79 -2.70 -5.43
CA ILE A 244 -0.77 -2.30 -4.45
C ILE A 244 -1.02 -2.97 -3.09
N PHE A 245 -2.27 -3.01 -2.63
CA PHE A 245 -2.64 -3.42 -1.28
C PHE A 245 -2.99 -4.89 -1.15
N GLU A 246 -3.74 -5.45 -2.11
CA GLU A 246 -4.17 -6.84 -2.04
C GLU A 246 -3.09 -7.79 -2.54
N ILE A 247 -2.45 -7.44 -3.65
CA ILE A 247 -1.47 -8.30 -4.34
C ILE A 247 -0.06 -8.11 -3.78
N PHE A 248 0.41 -6.87 -3.61
CA PHE A 248 1.81 -6.59 -3.23
C PHE A 248 2.01 -6.14 -1.78
N ALA A 249 0.93 -5.90 -1.03
CA ALA A 249 0.95 -5.59 0.40
C ALA A 249 1.91 -4.46 0.82
N LEU A 250 2.18 -3.46 -0.03
CA LEU A 250 3.02 -2.25 0.21
C LEU A 250 4.49 -2.46 0.59
N ILE A 251 4.87 -3.61 1.14
CA ILE A 251 6.19 -3.83 1.74
C ILE A 251 7.32 -3.77 0.69
N GLY A 252 7.01 -3.98 -0.60
CA GLY A 252 7.99 -4.05 -1.68
C GLY A 252 8.34 -2.75 -2.42
N PHE A 253 7.77 -1.59 -2.07
CA PHE A 253 7.83 -0.40 -2.95
C PHE A 253 8.60 0.81 -2.41
N ARG A 254 9.30 0.70 -1.29
CA ARG A 254 9.94 1.85 -0.62
C ARG A 254 10.96 2.54 -1.55
N ASN A 255 10.60 3.75 -2.03
CA ASN A 255 11.41 4.63 -2.88
C ASN A 255 11.77 4.09 -4.27
N GLU A 256 11.10 3.03 -4.74
CA GLU A 256 11.36 2.46 -6.07
C GLU A 256 10.28 2.78 -7.09
N SER A 257 9.17 3.38 -6.65
CA SER A 257 8.05 3.68 -7.52
C SER A 257 8.17 5.06 -8.16
N PHE A 258 7.96 5.12 -9.47
CA PHE A 258 7.95 6.39 -10.21
C PHE A 258 7.10 6.31 -11.49
N LEU A 259 6.75 7.48 -12.01
CA LEU A 259 6.01 7.61 -13.27
C LEU A 259 6.94 7.98 -14.42
N CYS A 260 6.73 7.39 -15.58
CA CYS A 260 7.34 7.80 -16.84
C CYS A 260 6.27 8.03 -17.89
N TYR A 261 6.39 9.09 -18.67
CA TYR A 261 5.52 9.33 -19.82
C TYR A 261 6.30 9.92 -20.99
N ASN A 262 5.78 9.69 -22.19
CA ASN A 262 6.32 10.29 -23.40
C ASN A 262 5.34 11.36 -23.91
N GLU A 263 5.83 12.58 -24.04
CA GLU A 263 5.09 13.66 -24.67
C GLU A 263 4.91 13.39 -26.17
N LYS A 264 3.77 13.79 -26.73
CA LYS A 264 3.63 13.79 -28.18
C LYS A 264 4.52 14.88 -28.77
N PRO A 265 5.20 14.62 -29.89
CA PRO A 265 5.90 15.67 -30.60
C PRO A 265 4.90 16.76 -30.96
N ALA A 266 5.20 18.01 -30.60
CA ALA A 266 4.37 19.16 -30.97
C ALA A 266 4.13 19.11 -32.48
N LYS A 267 2.86 19.18 -32.90
CA LYS A 267 2.53 19.29 -34.32
C LYS A 267 3.27 20.52 -34.84
N LYS A 268 4.29 20.33 -35.67
CA LYS A 268 4.91 21.45 -36.41
C LYS A 268 3.75 22.08 -37.18
N SER A 269 3.44 23.34 -36.87
CA SER A 269 2.45 24.08 -37.65
C SER A 269 3.00 24.16 -39.07
N GLU A 270 2.41 23.41 -39.99
CA GLU A 270 2.61 23.63 -41.42
C GLU A 270 2.12 25.06 -41.70
N ARG A 271 3.08 25.95 -41.96
CA ARG A 271 2.84 27.27 -42.53
C ARG A 271 2.82 27.15 -44.04
#